data_AF-A0AB73KBT0-F1
#
_entry.id   AF-A0AB73KBT0-F1
#
_cell.length_a   1.000
_cell.length_b   1.000
_cell.length_c   1.000
_cell.angle_alpha   90.00
_cell.angle_beta   90.00
_cell.angle_gamma   90.00
#
_symmetry.space_group_name_H-M   'P 1'
#
loop_
_entity.id
_entity.type
_entity.pdbx_description
1 polymer ?
#
loop_
_entity_poly.entity_id
_entity_poly.type
_entity_poly.pdbx_seq_one_letter_code
_entity_poly.pdbx_strand_id
1 'polypeptide(L)'
;MRPSDEVAARRIGVLLVMQGALLTGFGLLLTRWLVKVPPFTAEDGINRAFAAHRSAGWNSATYWLSQLGNTHAVVLMTAVSVALLLLPVYGRLQREALFLGAAVALQSLVFLMVTAVIDRARPDVAHLDAAPPTSSFPSGHTGAATALYGGLAVLVLIRFRGNWRFVPAAVLFSVPVLVAVARLYRGMHHPTDVLFGLLNGAGILLIMGRSLLPARARPQVPGQAEHTTSAGATAVTRYGRRAAVVVNPTVVDDALHDAIRRTLGRYGFQDVSWHGTTEDDPGNGAVRRAALRKPDLIVVCGGDGTVMACADGLAHSGIPTAVLPCGTGNLLARNLGYPVDPLAALVAALEGTTHAIDLGTADGDGISGARFAAMAGAGFDAAVVGDASSRMKAGIGWAAYLVSGVRHLRDPGMRLTLRLDDGPELGRRARMVLVGNVGTLQGGVPLLPDARPDDGVFDVVLLNPAGPLGWLRAAAHVLSRPHHDRTPRPPGGGGRFADGALEYFTARRIEMTFERPQERELDGEPVGPGVRLVIEVDPGALLMQLPATSPTASSSAPAGTEEPAALTGVHDGYGNARSADPRHHGRRTLGR
;
A
#
# COMPACT_ATOMS: atom_id res chain seq x y z
N MET A 1 -29.03 -5.54 4.79
CA MET A 1 -27.57 -5.33 4.66
C MET A 1 -27.36 -4.21 3.66
N ARG A 2 -26.42 -3.27 3.92
CA ARG A 2 -26.08 -2.25 2.93
C ARG A 2 -25.25 -2.90 1.80
N PRO A 3 -25.28 -2.40 0.56
CA PRO A 3 -24.48 -2.95 -0.54
C PRO A 3 -22.97 -3.04 -0.23
N SER A 4 -22.47 -2.13 0.62
CA SER A 4 -21.10 -2.13 1.16
C SER A 4 -20.77 -3.36 2.01
N ASP A 5 -21.76 -3.89 2.74
CA ASP A 5 -21.57 -5.03 3.65
C ASP A 5 -21.48 -6.34 2.87
N GLU A 6 -22.17 -6.42 1.73
CA GLU A 6 -22.15 -7.57 0.82
C GLU A 6 -20.81 -7.68 0.09
N VAL A 7 -20.25 -6.56 -0.37
CA VAL A 7 -18.91 -6.52 -0.97
C VAL A 7 -17.83 -6.89 0.05
N ALA A 8 -17.93 -6.38 1.28
CA ALA A 8 -17.01 -6.73 2.36
C ALA A 8 -17.11 -8.23 2.73
N ALA A 9 -18.33 -8.77 2.85
CA ALA A 9 -18.56 -10.18 3.12
C ALA A 9 -18.01 -11.08 2.01
N ARG A 10 -18.23 -10.72 0.74
CA ARG A 10 -17.68 -11.43 -0.42
C ARG A 10 -16.15 -11.41 -0.42
N ARG A 11 -15.54 -10.26 -0.11
CA ARG A 11 -14.08 -10.12 0.00
C ARG A 11 -13.50 -10.98 1.11
N ILE A 12 -14.13 -10.97 2.30
CA ILE A 12 -13.75 -11.86 3.41
C ILE A 12 -13.85 -13.32 2.96
N GLY A 13 -14.96 -13.71 2.35
CA GLY A 13 -15.17 -15.07 1.83
C GLY A 13 -14.09 -15.53 0.86
N VAL A 14 -13.73 -14.70 -0.13
CA VAL A 14 -12.66 -15.01 -1.09
C VAL A 14 -11.31 -15.18 -0.40
N LEU A 15 -10.96 -14.27 0.51
CA LEU A 15 -9.67 -14.34 1.23
C LEU A 15 -9.60 -15.57 2.16
N LEU A 16 -10.72 -15.96 2.77
CA LEU A 16 -10.80 -17.17 3.58
C LEU A 16 -10.62 -18.44 2.74
N VAL A 17 -11.29 -18.51 1.59
CA VAL A 17 -11.14 -19.64 0.65
C VAL A 17 -9.70 -19.74 0.16
N MET A 18 -9.08 -18.60 -0.19
CA MET A 18 -7.68 -18.55 -0.59
C MET A 18 -6.75 -19.02 0.53
N GLN A 19 -6.95 -18.54 1.76
CA GLN A 19 -6.15 -18.96 2.91
C GLN A 19 -6.28 -20.47 3.16
N GLY A 20 -7.50 -21.00 3.15
CA GLY A 20 -7.75 -22.43 3.26
C GLY A 20 -7.08 -23.23 2.14
N ALA A 21 -7.21 -22.80 0.89
CA ALA A 21 -6.58 -23.44 -0.26
C ALA A 21 -5.05 -23.44 -0.18
N LEU A 22 -4.44 -22.34 0.27
CA LEU A 22 -2.99 -22.24 0.47
C LEU A 22 -2.50 -23.17 1.58
N LEU A 23 -3.20 -23.20 2.72
CA LEU A 23 -2.87 -24.09 3.83
C LEU A 23 -3.02 -25.56 3.43
N THR A 24 -4.09 -25.93 2.73
CA THR A 24 -4.31 -27.28 2.22
C THR A 24 -3.26 -27.64 1.16
N GLY A 25 -2.99 -26.76 0.20
CA GLY A 25 -1.98 -26.98 -0.83
C GLY A 25 -0.59 -27.21 -0.24
N PHE A 26 -0.19 -26.38 0.74
CA PHE A 26 1.06 -26.56 1.46
C PHE A 26 1.04 -27.85 2.29
N GLY A 27 -0.06 -28.15 2.99
CA GLY A 27 -0.20 -29.39 3.77
C GLY A 27 -0.04 -30.64 2.91
N LEU A 28 -0.62 -30.67 1.69
CA LEU A 28 -0.47 -31.78 0.74
C LEU A 28 0.97 -31.89 0.23
N LEU A 29 1.60 -30.76 -0.08
CA LEU A 29 2.99 -30.72 -0.51
C LEU A 29 3.92 -31.19 0.61
N LEU A 30 3.61 -30.80 1.85
CA LEU A 30 4.34 -31.16 3.04
C LEU A 30 4.30 -32.67 3.29
N THR A 31 3.10 -33.26 3.35
CA THR A 31 2.93 -34.68 3.64
C THR A 31 3.44 -35.60 2.52
N ARG A 32 3.35 -35.18 1.25
CA ARG A 32 3.75 -36.03 0.11
C ARG A 32 5.22 -35.91 -0.28
N TRP A 33 5.78 -34.71 -0.19
CA TRP A 33 7.09 -34.40 -0.79
C TRP A 33 8.04 -33.75 0.20
N LEU A 34 7.63 -32.67 0.88
CA LEU A 34 8.59 -31.87 1.66
C LEU A 34 9.14 -32.60 2.87
N VAL A 35 8.37 -33.50 3.50
CA VAL A 35 8.86 -34.36 4.60
C VAL A 35 10.14 -35.12 4.25
N LYS A 36 10.44 -35.33 2.95
CA LYS A 36 11.64 -36.04 2.49
C LYS A 36 12.85 -35.13 2.22
N VAL A 37 12.71 -33.81 2.31
CA VAL A 37 13.79 -32.85 1.99
C VAL A 37 14.12 -31.93 3.18
N PRO A 38 15.39 -31.52 3.36
CA PRO A 38 15.75 -30.48 4.33
C PRO A 38 15.05 -29.14 4.02
N PRO A 39 14.68 -28.33 5.03
CA PRO A 39 14.89 -28.54 6.47
C PRO A 39 13.81 -29.40 7.15
N PHE A 40 12.77 -29.85 6.44
CA PHE A 40 11.63 -30.54 7.04
C PHE A 40 11.99 -31.93 7.59
N THR A 41 13.02 -32.58 7.04
CA THR A 41 13.60 -33.81 7.62
C THR A 41 14.24 -33.59 8.99
N ALA A 42 14.60 -32.36 9.35
CA ALA A 42 15.22 -32.03 10.63
C ALA A 42 14.20 -31.81 11.77
N GLU A 43 12.90 -31.77 11.46
CA GLU A 43 11.83 -31.53 12.43
C GLU A 43 11.79 -32.61 13.53
N ASP A 44 12.00 -33.88 13.16
CA ASP A 44 12.06 -34.98 14.12
C ASP A 44 13.26 -34.86 15.06
N GLY A 45 14.35 -34.22 14.62
CA GLY A 45 15.49 -33.90 15.48
C GLY A 45 15.12 -32.88 16.56
N ILE A 46 14.34 -31.86 16.19
CA ILE A 46 13.84 -30.83 17.13
C ILE A 46 12.89 -31.46 18.15
N ASN A 47 11.94 -32.29 17.69
CA ASN A 47 11.01 -32.98 18.57
C ASN A 47 11.71 -33.91 19.56
N ARG A 48 12.72 -34.67 19.11
CA ARG A 48 13.55 -35.52 19.97
C ARG A 48 14.38 -34.71 20.97
N ALA A 49 14.93 -33.57 20.54
CA ALA A 49 15.66 -32.67 21.44
C ALA A 49 14.76 -32.16 22.57
N PHE A 50 13.52 -31.74 22.26
CA PHE A 50 12.54 -31.38 23.28
C PHE A 50 12.20 -32.53 24.22
N ALA A 51 11.99 -33.74 23.67
CA ALA A 51 11.69 -34.93 24.47
C ALA A 51 12.83 -35.29 25.43
N ALA A 52 14.09 -35.10 25.02
CA ALA A 52 15.27 -35.39 25.84
C ALA A 52 15.45 -34.39 27.01
N HIS A 53 14.96 -33.17 26.89
CA HIS A 53 15.11 -32.12 27.92
C HIS A 53 13.90 -32.02 28.86
N ARG A 54 13.10 -33.09 28.97
CA ARG A 54 11.90 -33.07 29.80
C ARG A 54 12.22 -33.11 31.29
N SER A 55 11.53 -32.30 32.08
CA SER A 55 11.62 -32.30 33.55
C SER A 55 10.26 -32.05 34.18
N ALA A 56 10.08 -32.42 35.45
CA ALA A 56 8.81 -32.26 36.16
C ALA A 56 8.32 -30.79 36.15
N GLY A 57 9.21 -29.83 36.40
CA GLY A 57 8.87 -28.40 36.37
C GLY A 57 8.41 -27.91 34.99
N TRP A 58 9.16 -28.26 33.93
CA TRP A 58 8.79 -27.90 32.56
C TRP A 58 7.55 -28.64 32.05
N ASN A 59 7.29 -29.86 32.53
CA ASN A 59 6.07 -30.62 32.21
C ASN A 59 4.82 -29.91 32.76
N SER A 60 4.88 -29.41 34.00
CA SER A 60 3.79 -28.63 34.61
C SER A 60 3.62 -27.26 33.94
N ALA A 61 4.72 -26.55 33.67
CA ALA A 61 4.65 -25.24 33.01
C ALA A 61 4.04 -25.34 31.61
N THR A 62 4.51 -26.28 30.79
CA THR A 62 4.00 -26.47 29.43
C THR A 62 2.58 -27.03 29.40
N TYR A 63 2.14 -27.76 30.43
CA TYR A 63 0.74 -28.14 30.58
C TYR A 63 -0.16 -26.89 30.65
N TRP A 64 0.09 -25.99 31.60
CA TRP A 64 -0.71 -24.76 31.75
C TRP A 64 -0.64 -23.85 30.54
N LEU A 65 0.55 -23.71 29.93
CA LEU A 65 0.70 -22.95 28.69
C LEU A 65 -0.10 -23.57 27.54
N SER A 66 -0.10 -24.91 27.40
CA SER A 66 -0.91 -25.60 26.39
C SER A 66 -2.41 -25.43 26.64
N GLN A 67 -2.86 -25.34 27.90
CA GLN A 67 -4.26 -25.13 28.24
C GLN A 67 -4.80 -23.78 27.74
N LEU A 68 -3.95 -22.76 27.58
CA LEU A 68 -4.36 -21.46 27.05
C LEU A 68 -4.85 -21.54 25.59
N GLY A 69 -4.38 -22.54 24.82
CA GLY A 69 -4.83 -22.82 23.47
C GLY A 69 -5.88 -23.94 23.37
N ASN A 70 -6.34 -24.49 24.50
CA ASN A 70 -7.35 -25.55 24.51
C ASN A 70 -8.70 -25.01 24.02
N THR A 71 -9.42 -25.80 23.22
CA THR A 71 -10.71 -25.44 22.62
C THR A 71 -11.70 -24.88 23.65
N HIS A 72 -11.89 -25.57 24.78
CA HIS A 72 -12.82 -25.11 25.81
C HIS A 72 -12.41 -23.76 26.42
N ALA A 73 -11.11 -23.59 26.70
CA ALA A 73 -10.58 -22.36 27.25
C ALA A 73 -10.71 -21.19 26.27
N VAL A 74 -10.37 -21.41 24.99
CA VAL A 74 -10.49 -20.40 23.95
C VAL A 74 -11.95 -20.01 23.71
N VAL A 75 -12.87 -20.96 23.62
CA VAL A 75 -14.30 -20.69 23.43
C VAL A 75 -14.84 -19.89 24.61
N LEU A 76 -14.57 -20.33 25.84
CA LEU A 76 -15.01 -19.63 27.05
C LEU A 76 -14.46 -18.21 27.12
N MET A 77 -13.15 -18.04 26.93
CA MET A 77 -12.49 -16.74 27.02
C MET A 77 -12.96 -15.79 25.90
N THR A 78 -13.21 -16.33 24.70
CA THR A 78 -13.80 -15.56 23.60
C THR A 78 -15.21 -15.11 23.95
N ALA A 79 -16.06 -16.00 24.45
CA ALA A 79 -17.43 -15.68 24.85
C ALA A 79 -17.46 -14.61 25.95
N VAL A 80 -16.62 -14.74 26.98
CA VAL A 80 -16.46 -13.76 28.05
C VAL A 80 -15.98 -12.41 27.49
N SER A 81 -14.96 -12.42 26.64
CA SER A 81 -14.42 -11.18 26.04
C SER A 81 -15.45 -10.47 25.16
N VAL A 82 -16.19 -11.22 24.33
CA VAL A 82 -17.28 -10.70 23.50
C VAL A 82 -18.40 -10.13 24.37
N ALA A 83 -18.82 -10.84 25.43
CA ALA A 83 -19.83 -10.35 26.36
C ALA A 83 -19.41 -9.04 27.03
N LEU A 84 -18.16 -8.94 27.48
CA LEU A 84 -17.59 -7.73 28.07
C LEU A 84 -17.57 -6.56 27.08
N LEU A 85 -17.17 -6.79 25.83
CA LEU A 85 -17.15 -5.77 24.77
C LEU A 85 -18.57 -5.25 24.42
N LEU A 86 -19.59 -6.09 24.60
CA LEU A 86 -20.99 -5.73 24.36
C LEU A 86 -21.65 -5.02 25.55
N LEU A 87 -21.00 -4.94 26.72
CA LEU A 87 -21.59 -4.28 27.89
C LEU A 87 -21.87 -2.79 27.60
N PRO A 88 -23.04 -2.26 28.02
CA PRO A 88 -23.42 -0.86 27.78
C PRO A 88 -22.44 0.17 28.35
N VAL A 89 -21.76 -0.19 29.46
CA VAL A 89 -20.78 0.67 30.14
C VAL A 89 -19.59 1.05 29.23
N TYR A 90 -19.32 0.26 28.19
CA TYR A 90 -18.24 0.50 27.23
C TYR A 90 -18.72 1.10 25.90
N GLY A 91 -19.99 1.52 25.81
CA GLY A 91 -20.54 2.14 24.60
C GLY A 91 -20.93 1.15 23.50
N ARG A 92 -21.18 -0.13 23.84
CA ARG A 92 -21.54 -1.23 22.91
C ARG A 92 -20.57 -1.34 21.72
N LEU A 93 -19.41 -1.94 21.97
CA LEU A 93 -18.34 -2.16 20.99
C LEU A 93 -18.66 -3.32 20.04
N GLN A 94 -19.73 -3.18 19.25
CA GLN A 94 -20.28 -4.24 18.41
C GLN A 94 -19.30 -4.70 17.32
N ARG A 95 -18.48 -3.79 16.77
CA ARG A 95 -17.53 -4.12 15.71
C ARG A 95 -16.32 -4.88 16.24
N GLU A 96 -15.84 -4.51 17.42
CA GLU A 96 -14.73 -5.14 18.12
C GLU A 96 -15.14 -6.53 18.63
N ALA A 97 -16.35 -6.65 19.17
CA ALA A 97 -16.95 -7.92 19.56
C ALA A 97 -17.11 -8.85 18.34
N LEU A 98 -17.63 -8.33 17.22
CA LEU A 98 -17.74 -9.08 15.96
C LEU A 98 -16.37 -9.48 15.43
N PHE A 99 -15.38 -8.58 15.45
CA PHE A 99 -14.01 -8.85 15.04
C PHE A 99 -13.41 -10.03 15.82
N LEU A 100 -13.47 -9.99 17.15
CA LEU A 100 -12.88 -11.02 17.99
C LEU A 100 -13.61 -12.36 17.85
N GLY A 101 -14.95 -12.35 17.93
CA GLY A 101 -15.76 -13.56 17.82
C GLY A 101 -15.65 -14.24 16.45
N ALA A 102 -15.76 -13.46 15.37
CA ALA A 102 -15.64 -13.99 14.02
C ALA A 102 -14.21 -14.44 13.70
N ALA A 103 -13.17 -13.77 14.22
CA ALA A 103 -11.79 -14.23 14.00
C ALA A 103 -11.54 -15.63 14.57
N VAL A 104 -12.00 -15.91 15.79
CA VAL A 104 -11.84 -17.24 16.41
C VAL A 104 -12.66 -18.29 15.66
N ALA A 105 -13.91 -17.97 15.29
CA ALA A 105 -14.78 -18.88 14.56
C ALA A 105 -14.23 -19.23 13.16
N LEU A 106 -13.79 -18.23 12.40
CA LEU A 106 -13.27 -18.42 11.04
C LEU A 106 -11.92 -19.13 11.04
N GLN A 107 -11.05 -18.84 12.02
CA GLN A 107 -9.81 -19.59 12.20
C GLN A 107 -10.09 -21.08 12.44
N SER A 108 -11.07 -21.38 13.31
CA SER A 108 -11.47 -22.75 13.62
C SER A 108 -12.06 -23.45 12.39
N LEU A 109 -12.87 -22.74 11.60
CA LEU A 109 -13.43 -23.26 10.34
C LEU A 109 -12.34 -23.64 9.35
N VAL A 110 -11.37 -22.74 9.11
CA VAL A 110 -10.24 -23.00 8.20
C VAL A 110 -9.40 -24.17 8.73
N PHE A 111 -9.14 -24.23 10.03
CA PHE A 111 -8.44 -25.36 10.64
C PHE A 111 -9.17 -26.70 10.39
N LEU A 112 -10.48 -26.74 10.61
CA LEU A 112 -11.30 -27.94 10.41
C LEU A 112 -11.33 -28.38 8.94
N MET A 113 -11.43 -27.43 8.01
CA MET A 113 -11.37 -27.72 6.58
C MET A 113 -10.03 -28.32 6.17
N VAL A 114 -8.92 -27.75 6.64
CA VAL A 114 -7.57 -28.24 6.30
C VAL A 114 -7.33 -29.62 6.92
N THR A 115 -7.65 -29.81 8.21
CA THR A 115 -7.42 -31.11 8.88
C THR A 115 -8.32 -32.24 8.36
N ALA A 116 -9.42 -31.93 7.69
CA ALA A 116 -10.26 -32.94 7.04
C ALA A 116 -9.62 -33.50 5.76
N VAL A 117 -8.69 -32.76 5.14
CA VAL A 117 -8.03 -33.15 3.89
C VAL A 117 -6.61 -33.65 4.14
N ILE A 118 -5.90 -33.05 5.10
CA ILE A 118 -4.50 -33.35 5.38
C ILE A 118 -4.41 -34.40 6.48
N ASP A 119 -3.88 -35.57 6.15
CA ASP A 119 -3.51 -36.58 7.12
C ASP A 119 -1.99 -36.53 7.40
N ARG A 120 -1.61 -35.82 8.46
CA ARG A 120 -0.21 -35.73 8.91
C ARG A 120 -0.09 -36.40 10.28
N ALA A 121 0.76 -37.42 10.35
CA ALA A 121 1.11 -38.08 11.60
C ALA A 121 1.82 -37.12 12.57
N ARG A 122 1.54 -37.31 13.86
CA ARG A 122 2.21 -36.59 14.95
C ARG A 122 3.69 -37.03 15.07
N PRO A 123 4.55 -36.23 15.73
CA PRO A 123 5.94 -36.60 15.98
C PRO A 123 6.08 -37.96 16.67
N ASP A 124 7.06 -38.75 16.25
CA ASP A 124 7.39 -40.06 16.85
C ASP A 124 8.23 -39.90 18.12
N VAL A 125 7.62 -39.33 19.15
CA VAL A 125 8.16 -39.18 20.50
C VAL A 125 7.05 -39.46 21.51
N ALA A 126 7.39 -39.88 22.74
CA ALA A 126 6.38 -40.05 23.79
C ALA A 126 5.56 -38.77 23.97
N HIS A 127 4.23 -38.85 23.91
CA HIS A 127 3.34 -37.71 24.09
C HIS A 127 2.96 -37.52 25.56
N LEU A 128 2.93 -36.27 26.03
CA LEU A 128 2.52 -35.94 27.41
C LEU A 128 1.01 -35.71 27.55
N ASP A 129 0.27 -35.66 26.43
CA ASP A 129 -1.18 -35.49 26.38
C ASP A 129 -1.81 -36.57 25.49
N ALA A 130 -3.10 -36.84 25.69
CA ALA A 130 -3.87 -37.65 24.74
C ALA A 130 -3.96 -36.94 23.38
N ALA A 131 -3.64 -37.67 22.31
CA ALA A 131 -3.76 -37.18 20.95
C ALA A 131 -5.23 -37.13 20.52
N PRO A 132 -5.75 -35.95 20.11
CA PRO A 132 -7.09 -35.88 19.52
C PRO A 132 -7.11 -36.57 18.14
N PRO A 133 -8.29 -37.02 17.67
CA PRO A 133 -8.45 -37.80 16.41
C PRO A 133 -8.28 -36.95 15.13
N THR A 134 -7.63 -35.79 15.23
CA THR A 134 -7.38 -34.87 14.13
C THR A 134 -5.92 -34.92 13.70
N SER A 135 -5.65 -34.47 12.47
CA SER A 135 -4.32 -34.31 11.92
C SER A 135 -3.40 -33.48 12.80
N SER A 136 -2.08 -33.69 12.66
CA SER A 136 -1.08 -32.84 13.28
C SER A 136 -1.01 -31.46 12.60
N PHE A 137 -1.37 -31.35 11.32
CA PHE A 137 -1.24 -30.11 10.54
C PHE A 137 -2.60 -29.48 10.16
N PRO A 138 -2.75 -28.15 10.28
CA PRO A 138 -1.95 -27.22 11.09
C PRO A 138 -2.33 -27.34 12.58
N SER A 139 -1.55 -26.75 13.49
CA SER A 139 -1.88 -26.80 14.91
C SER A 139 -3.09 -25.91 15.26
N GLY A 140 -4.23 -26.55 15.55
CA GLY A 140 -5.47 -25.88 15.94
C GLY A 140 -5.36 -25.08 17.25
N HIS A 141 -4.63 -25.59 18.24
CA HIS A 141 -4.42 -24.91 19.53
C HIS A 141 -3.66 -23.60 19.36
N THR A 142 -2.57 -23.65 18.58
CA THR A 142 -1.76 -22.47 18.28
C THR A 142 -2.53 -21.46 17.43
N GLY A 143 -3.30 -21.92 16.44
CA GLY A 143 -4.15 -21.03 15.63
C GLY A 143 -5.24 -20.35 16.43
N ALA A 144 -5.94 -21.09 17.30
CA ALA A 144 -7.01 -20.57 18.15
C ALA A 144 -6.47 -19.58 19.19
N ALA A 145 -5.33 -19.89 19.81
CA ALA A 145 -4.62 -18.95 20.68
C ALA A 145 -4.22 -17.67 19.93
N THR A 146 -3.73 -17.79 18.70
CA THR A 146 -3.38 -16.63 17.86
C THR A 146 -4.59 -15.74 17.59
N ALA A 147 -5.72 -16.32 17.18
CA ALA A 147 -6.94 -15.57 16.90
C ALA A 147 -7.48 -14.86 18.15
N LEU A 148 -7.50 -15.53 19.30
CA LEU A 148 -8.00 -14.94 20.56
C LEU A 148 -7.03 -13.90 21.13
N TYR A 149 -5.82 -14.31 21.53
CA TYR A 149 -4.90 -13.43 22.26
C TYR A 149 -4.29 -12.37 21.33
N GLY A 150 -3.99 -12.72 20.08
CA GLY A 150 -3.59 -11.75 19.05
C GLY A 150 -4.72 -10.76 18.74
N GLY A 151 -5.97 -11.22 18.67
CA GLY A 151 -7.14 -10.35 18.52
C GLY A 151 -7.29 -9.36 19.67
N LEU A 152 -7.18 -9.84 20.91
CA LEU A 152 -7.18 -8.98 22.10
C LEU A 152 -6.00 -7.99 22.10
N ALA A 153 -4.81 -8.40 21.68
CA ALA A 153 -3.64 -7.52 21.57
C ALA A 153 -3.89 -6.38 20.57
N VAL A 154 -4.49 -6.70 19.41
CA VAL A 154 -4.88 -5.70 18.40
C VAL A 154 -5.90 -4.72 18.99
N LEU A 155 -6.91 -5.19 19.73
CA LEU A 155 -7.88 -4.32 20.39
C LEU A 155 -7.22 -3.40 21.43
N VAL A 156 -6.29 -3.92 22.23
CA VAL A 156 -5.51 -3.11 23.19
C VAL A 156 -4.73 -2.01 22.48
N LEU A 157 -4.03 -2.35 21.40
CA LEU A 157 -3.25 -1.38 20.62
C LEU A 157 -4.13 -0.31 19.98
N ILE A 158 -5.32 -0.63 19.53
CA ILE A 158 -6.22 0.33 18.89
C ILE A 158 -6.91 1.22 19.93
N ARG A 159 -7.32 0.66 21.06
CA ARG A 159 -8.20 1.36 22.00
C ARG A 159 -7.48 2.21 23.05
N PHE A 160 -6.30 1.79 23.49
CA PHE A 160 -5.53 2.52 24.50
C PHE A 160 -4.52 3.46 23.85
N ARG A 161 -4.28 4.62 24.50
CA ARG A 161 -3.29 5.63 24.09
C ARG A 161 -2.10 5.62 25.06
N GLY A 162 -0.94 6.07 24.61
CA GLY A 162 0.30 6.11 25.40
C GLY A 162 1.18 4.85 25.27
N ASN A 163 2.43 4.96 25.71
CA ASN A 163 3.43 3.91 25.51
C ASN A 163 3.19 2.67 26.39
N TRP A 164 2.48 2.81 27.50
CA TRP A 164 2.18 1.70 28.41
C TRP A 164 1.30 0.60 27.78
N ARG A 165 0.55 0.90 26.71
CA ARG A 165 -0.26 -0.10 25.99
C ARG A 165 0.56 -1.21 25.33
N PHE A 166 1.84 -0.95 25.06
CA PHE A 166 2.73 -1.93 24.43
C PHE A 166 3.04 -3.08 25.37
N VAL A 167 3.02 -2.87 26.69
CA VAL A 167 3.27 -3.93 27.68
C VAL A 167 2.19 -5.01 27.66
N PRO A 168 0.89 -4.72 27.89
CA PRO A 168 -0.16 -5.74 27.81
C PRO A 168 -0.31 -6.32 26.40
N ALA A 169 -0.11 -5.52 25.35
CA ALA A 169 -0.11 -6.03 23.97
C ALA A 169 1.02 -7.04 23.72
N ALA A 170 2.23 -6.77 24.21
CA ALA A 170 3.36 -7.69 24.11
C ALA A 170 3.11 -8.99 24.88
N VAL A 171 2.54 -8.90 26.09
CA VAL A 171 2.12 -10.09 26.85
C VAL A 171 1.14 -10.92 26.05
N LEU A 172 0.08 -10.32 25.49
CA LEU A 172 -0.92 -11.03 24.70
C LEU A 172 -0.34 -11.63 23.41
N PHE A 173 0.56 -10.94 22.71
CA PHE A 173 1.26 -11.49 21.54
C PHE A 173 2.25 -12.61 21.87
N SER A 174 2.75 -12.67 23.11
CA SER A 174 3.63 -13.76 23.54
C SER A 174 2.88 -15.07 23.76
N VAL A 175 1.59 -15.03 24.14
CA VAL A 175 0.81 -16.23 24.49
C VAL A 175 0.76 -17.27 23.34
N PRO A 176 0.45 -16.92 22.07
CA PRO A 176 0.45 -17.89 20.99
C PRO A 176 1.81 -18.56 20.75
N VAL A 177 2.90 -17.82 20.96
CA VAL A 177 4.27 -18.34 20.85
C VAL A 177 4.57 -19.31 21.99
N LEU A 178 4.18 -18.98 23.22
CA LEU A 178 4.32 -19.86 24.38
C LEU A 178 3.48 -21.14 24.22
N VAL A 179 2.26 -21.03 23.68
CA VAL A 179 1.42 -22.17 23.31
C VAL A 179 2.14 -23.03 22.27
N ALA A 180 2.66 -22.43 21.19
CA ALA A 180 3.40 -23.14 20.16
C ALA A 180 4.59 -23.95 20.73
N VAL A 181 5.42 -23.31 21.56
CA VAL A 181 6.56 -23.97 22.23
C VAL A 181 6.09 -25.10 23.14
N ALA A 182 5.02 -24.88 23.92
CA ALA A 182 4.45 -25.93 24.76
C ALA A 182 3.97 -27.13 23.94
N ARG A 183 3.33 -26.92 22.79
CA ARG A 183 2.88 -28.00 21.89
C ARG A 183 4.03 -28.81 21.30
N LEU A 184 5.16 -28.17 20.98
CA LEU A 184 6.38 -28.86 20.55
C LEU A 184 7.00 -29.68 21.69
N TYR A 185 7.17 -29.06 22.86
CA TYR A 185 7.76 -29.70 24.04
C TYR A 185 6.98 -30.97 24.47
N ARG A 186 5.64 -30.90 24.41
CA ARG A 186 4.75 -32.01 24.75
C ARG A 186 4.68 -33.10 23.67
N GLY A 187 5.37 -32.90 22.55
CA GLY A 187 5.47 -33.86 21.45
C GLY A 187 4.24 -33.89 20.56
N MET A 188 3.34 -32.91 20.65
CA MET A 188 2.03 -32.99 20.03
C MET A 188 2.03 -32.59 18.55
N HIS A 189 3.04 -31.83 18.11
CA HIS A 189 3.08 -31.20 16.80
C HIS A 189 4.53 -31.03 16.33
N HIS A 190 4.73 -30.99 15.01
CA HIS A 190 5.99 -30.61 14.39
C HIS A 190 6.16 -29.07 14.36
N PRO A 191 7.40 -28.53 14.24
CA PRO A 191 7.65 -27.10 14.10
C PRO A 191 6.81 -26.41 13.01
N THR A 192 6.66 -27.05 11.85
CA THR A 192 5.83 -26.54 10.75
C THR A 192 4.35 -26.53 11.11
N ASP A 193 3.85 -27.47 11.91
CA ASP A 193 2.44 -27.50 12.32
C ASP A 193 2.08 -26.27 13.17
N VAL A 194 2.94 -25.92 14.12
CA VAL A 194 2.72 -24.76 15.00
C VAL A 194 2.94 -23.45 14.26
N LEU A 195 3.92 -23.39 13.33
CA LEU A 195 4.14 -22.24 12.47
C LEU A 195 2.90 -21.95 11.60
N PHE A 196 2.35 -22.96 10.94
CA PHE A 196 1.17 -22.80 10.10
C PHE A 196 -0.10 -22.59 10.93
N GLY A 197 -0.13 -23.04 12.18
CA GLY A 197 -1.12 -22.62 13.17
C GLY A 197 -1.08 -21.10 13.44
N LEU A 198 0.10 -20.55 13.73
CA LEU A 198 0.31 -19.10 13.91
C LEU A 198 -0.09 -18.31 12.65
N LEU A 199 0.34 -18.76 11.46
CA LEU A 199 0.01 -18.12 10.20
C LEU A 199 -1.50 -18.14 9.91
N ASN A 200 -2.19 -19.24 10.22
CA ASN A 200 -3.65 -19.34 10.07
C ASN A 200 -4.34 -18.27 10.94
N GLY A 201 -4.02 -18.21 12.23
CA GLY A 201 -4.64 -17.23 13.13
C GLY A 201 -4.28 -15.78 12.75
N ALA A 202 -3.03 -15.50 12.41
CA ALA A 202 -2.59 -14.17 11.99
C ALA A 202 -3.25 -13.72 10.67
N GLY A 203 -3.39 -14.63 9.70
CA GLY A 203 -4.09 -14.38 8.44
C GLY A 203 -5.55 -13.97 8.67
N ILE A 204 -6.25 -14.68 9.54
CA ILE A 204 -7.63 -14.34 9.92
C ILE A 204 -7.71 -12.96 10.59
N LEU A 205 -6.80 -12.66 11.52
CA LEU A 205 -6.75 -11.35 12.18
C LEU A 205 -6.51 -10.21 11.19
N LEU A 206 -5.65 -10.42 10.19
CA LEU A 206 -5.40 -9.43 9.13
C LEU A 206 -6.63 -9.23 8.23
N ILE A 207 -7.31 -10.31 7.84
CA ILE A 207 -8.54 -10.27 7.03
C ILE A 207 -9.65 -9.54 7.80
N MET A 208 -9.89 -9.92 9.05
CA MET A 208 -10.94 -9.35 9.89
C MET A 208 -10.62 -7.91 10.30
N GLY A 209 -9.35 -7.62 10.63
CA GLY A 209 -8.91 -6.30 11.08
C GLY A 209 -9.02 -5.25 9.98
N ARG A 210 -8.66 -5.60 8.74
CA ARG A 210 -8.81 -4.70 7.58
C ARG A 210 -10.26 -4.47 7.17
N SER A 211 -11.15 -5.43 7.45
CA SER A 211 -12.55 -5.35 7.03
C SER A 211 -13.47 -4.71 8.07
N LEU A 212 -13.19 -4.86 9.38
CA LEU A 212 -14.10 -4.44 10.45
C LEU A 212 -13.57 -3.31 11.34
N LEU A 213 -12.25 -3.17 11.50
CA LEU A 213 -11.69 -2.16 12.40
C LEU A 213 -11.46 -0.86 11.62
N PRO A 214 -11.90 0.30 12.15
CA PRO A 214 -11.71 1.58 11.48
C PRO A 214 -10.21 1.86 11.30
N ALA A 215 -9.82 2.28 10.10
CA ALA A 215 -8.49 2.84 9.87
C ALA A 215 -8.27 3.96 10.90
N ARG A 216 -7.16 3.91 11.64
CA ARG A 216 -6.83 4.95 12.63
C ARG A 216 -6.92 6.31 11.92
N ALA A 217 -7.92 7.11 12.31
CA ALA A 217 -7.92 8.52 11.99
C ALA A 217 -6.58 9.10 12.49
N ARG A 218 -5.86 9.76 11.59
CA ARG A 218 -4.62 10.48 11.90
C ARG A 218 -4.89 11.35 13.14
N PRO A 219 -3.96 11.45 14.10
CA PRO A 219 -4.12 12.38 15.22
C PRO A 219 -4.33 13.78 14.64
N GLN A 220 -5.55 14.29 14.81
CA GLN A 220 -5.84 15.70 14.57
C GLN A 220 -4.98 16.48 15.56
N VAL A 221 -4.09 17.33 15.04
CA VAL A 221 -3.22 18.18 15.85
C VAL A 221 -4.12 18.98 16.81
N PRO A 222 -3.97 18.83 18.14
CA PRO A 222 -4.76 19.59 19.09
C PRO A 222 -4.27 21.04 19.05
N GLY A 223 -5.03 21.90 18.37
CA GLY A 223 -4.65 23.28 18.19
C GLY A 223 -5.53 24.08 17.25
N GLN A 224 -6.82 23.77 17.12
CA GLN A 224 -7.82 24.71 16.60
C GLN A 224 -9.11 24.51 17.38
N ALA A 225 -9.14 25.10 18.58
CA ALA A 225 -10.39 25.41 19.25
C ALA A 225 -11.15 26.42 18.38
N GLU A 226 -12.42 26.09 18.13
CA GLU A 226 -13.54 26.99 17.81
C GLU A 226 -13.14 28.44 17.50
N HIS A 227 -12.96 28.73 16.21
CA HIS A 227 -13.34 30.02 15.67
C HIS A 227 -14.68 29.85 14.96
N THR A 228 -15.73 29.78 15.77
CA THR A 228 -17.03 30.30 15.36
C THR A 228 -16.87 31.81 15.21
N THR A 229 -16.59 32.30 13.99
CA THR A 229 -17.16 33.57 13.49
C THR A 229 -16.73 33.84 12.05
N SER A 230 -17.67 34.43 11.32
CA SER A 230 -17.55 35.01 9.98
C SER A 230 -17.48 34.00 8.83
N ALA A 231 -18.67 33.50 8.49
CA ALA A 231 -19.09 33.46 7.10
C ALA A 231 -18.83 34.86 6.49
N GLY A 232 -17.73 34.96 5.75
CA GLY A 232 -17.19 36.25 5.32
C GLY A 232 -15.96 36.11 4.43
N ALA A 233 -15.85 35.01 3.69
CA ALA A 233 -15.02 34.94 2.50
C ALA A 233 -15.96 34.59 1.35
N THR A 234 -16.14 35.55 0.46
CA THR A 234 -16.92 35.49 -0.77
C THR A 234 -16.59 34.23 -1.57
N ALA A 235 -17.32 33.15 -1.31
CA ALA A 235 -17.67 32.20 -2.34
C ALA A 235 -18.54 32.97 -3.31
N VAL A 236 -17.91 33.55 -4.34
CA VAL A 236 -18.63 33.96 -5.53
C VAL A 236 -19.25 32.67 -6.04
N THR A 237 -20.53 32.46 -5.72
CA THR A 237 -21.36 31.44 -6.34
C THR A 237 -21.45 31.83 -7.80
N ARG A 238 -20.46 31.43 -8.60
CA ARG A 238 -20.52 31.53 -10.06
C ARG A 238 -21.57 30.52 -10.51
N TYR A 239 -22.83 30.95 -10.49
CA TYR A 239 -23.88 30.30 -11.24
C TYR A 239 -23.43 30.25 -12.72
N GLY A 240 -23.42 29.06 -13.31
CA GLY A 240 -22.99 28.87 -14.71
C GLY A 240 -21.62 28.19 -14.90
N ARG A 241 -21.04 27.56 -13.88
CA ARG A 241 -19.87 26.69 -14.08
C ARG A 241 -20.21 25.52 -15.00
N ARG A 242 -19.29 25.20 -15.89
CA ARG A 242 -19.41 24.13 -16.88
C ARG A 242 -18.54 22.95 -16.48
N ALA A 243 -19.11 21.75 -16.49
CA ALA A 243 -18.35 20.53 -16.36
C ALA A 243 -18.47 19.68 -17.63
N ALA A 244 -17.44 18.90 -17.90
CA ALA A 244 -17.57 17.78 -18.82
C ALA A 244 -17.21 16.49 -18.09
N VAL A 245 -17.98 15.44 -18.34
CA VAL A 245 -17.75 14.11 -17.79
C VAL A 245 -17.33 13.19 -18.93
N VAL A 246 -16.12 12.66 -18.86
CA VAL A 246 -15.65 11.59 -19.75
C VAL A 246 -15.86 10.27 -19.02
N VAL A 247 -16.58 9.36 -19.67
CA VAL A 247 -17.03 8.12 -19.03
C VAL A 247 -16.70 6.91 -19.87
N ASN A 248 -16.13 5.88 -19.25
CA ASN A 248 -16.12 4.55 -19.82
C ASN A 248 -17.48 3.87 -19.55
N PRO A 249 -18.32 3.66 -20.58
CA PRO A 249 -19.68 3.16 -20.39
C PRO A 249 -19.72 1.71 -19.88
N THR A 250 -18.62 0.95 -19.97
CA THR A 250 -18.56 -0.43 -19.48
C THR A 250 -18.49 -0.55 -17.95
N VAL A 251 -18.16 0.54 -17.26
CA VAL A 251 -17.96 0.57 -15.79
C VAL A 251 -18.87 1.56 -15.07
N VAL A 252 -19.76 2.25 -15.79
CA VAL A 252 -20.69 3.23 -15.22
C VAL A 252 -22.12 2.86 -15.55
N ASP A 253 -22.92 2.66 -14.50
CA ASP A 253 -24.35 2.44 -14.61
C ASP A 253 -25.14 3.76 -14.51
N ASP A 254 -26.44 3.68 -14.85
CA ASP A 254 -27.34 4.83 -14.82
C ASP A 254 -27.43 5.46 -13.42
N ALA A 255 -27.31 4.64 -12.37
CA ALA A 255 -27.37 5.10 -10.98
C ALA A 255 -26.18 6.01 -10.62
N LEU A 256 -24.96 5.61 -11.01
CA LEU A 256 -23.75 6.40 -10.83
C LEU A 256 -23.76 7.65 -11.70
N HIS A 257 -24.19 7.54 -12.96
CA HIS A 257 -24.36 8.67 -13.87
C HIS A 257 -25.25 9.76 -13.24
N ASP A 258 -26.43 9.39 -12.76
CA ASP A 258 -27.36 10.30 -12.12
C ASP A 258 -26.83 10.88 -10.81
N ALA A 259 -26.10 10.08 -10.03
CA ALA A 259 -25.49 10.54 -8.79
C ALA A 259 -24.36 11.55 -9.02
N ILE A 260 -23.55 11.37 -10.07
CA ILE A 260 -22.54 12.34 -10.51
C ILE A 260 -23.23 13.64 -10.92
N ARG A 261 -24.27 13.57 -11.76
CA ARG A 261 -25.05 14.74 -12.20
C ARG A 261 -25.59 15.54 -11.02
N ARG A 262 -26.27 14.87 -10.08
CA ARG A 262 -26.81 15.50 -8.87
C ARG A 262 -25.72 16.12 -8.00
N THR A 263 -24.56 15.48 -7.91
CA THR A 263 -23.44 15.99 -7.11
C THR A 263 -22.83 17.23 -7.74
N LEU A 264 -22.50 17.18 -9.03
CA LEU A 264 -22.02 18.35 -9.78
C LEU A 264 -22.99 19.54 -9.69
N GLY A 265 -24.29 19.29 -9.80
CA GLY A 265 -25.33 20.33 -9.64
C GLY A 265 -25.32 21.00 -8.27
N ARG A 266 -25.11 20.23 -7.18
CA ARG A 266 -24.97 20.77 -5.81
C ARG A 266 -23.76 21.68 -5.65
N TYR A 267 -22.71 21.47 -6.45
CA TYR A 267 -21.49 22.28 -6.49
C TYR A 267 -21.52 23.36 -7.58
N GLY A 268 -22.70 23.71 -8.10
CA GLY A 268 -22.90 24.83 -9.01
C GLY A 268 -22.59 24.55 -10.48
N PHE A 269 -22.29 23.31 -10.86
CA PHE A 269 -22.14 22.91 -12.26
C PHE A 269 -23.50 22.58 -12.87
N GLN A 270 -24.11 23.54 -13.57
CA GLN A 270 -25.44 23.37 -14.16
C GLN A 270 -25.41 22.98 -15.64
N ASP A 271 -24.32 23.31 -16.35
CA ASP A 271 -24.08 22.88 -17.72
C ASP A 271 -23.05 21.74 -17.72
N VAL A 272 -23.55 20.51 -17.76
CA VAL A 272 -22.73 19.29 -17.73
C VAL A 272 -22.87 18.57 -19.07
N SER A 273 -21.75 18.44 -19.81
CA SER A 273 -21.69 17.54 -20.98
C SER A 273 -21.15 16.18 -20.62
N TRP A 274 -21.59 15.18 -21.37
CA TRP A 274 -21.20 13.78 -21.19
C TRP A 274 -20.57 13.26 -22.48
N HIS A 275 -19.43 12.59 -22.35
CA HIS A 275 -18.64 12.08 -23.45
C HIS A 275 -18.25 10.64 -23.15
N GLY A 276 -18.82 9.69 -23.90
CA GLY A 276 -18.47 8.28 -23.78
C GLY A 276 -17.16 7.95 -24.48
N THR A 277 -16.37 7.06 -23.90
CA THR A 277 -15.23 6.43 -24.57
C THR A 277 -15.70 5.23 -25.41
N THR A 278 -14.89 4.82 -26.38
CA THR A 278 -15.08 3.60 -27.17
C THR A 278 -13.81 2.75 -27.14
N GLU A 279 -13.83 1.57 -27.75
CA GLU A 279 -12.60 0.77 -27.90
C GLU A 279 -11.54 1.49 -28.73
N ASP A 280 -11.95 2.18 -29.81
CA ASP A 280 -11.05 2.95 -30.68
C ASP A 280 -10.65 4.32 -30.10
N ASP A 281 -11.40 4.83 -29.12
CA ASP A 281 -11.14 6.10 -28.43
C ASP A 281 -11.28 5.89 -26.92
N PRO A 282 -10.24 5.33 -26.26
CA PRO A 282 -10.30 4.97 -24.85
C PRO A 282 -10.34 6.19 -23.90
N GLY A 283 -10.26 7.42 -24.43
CA GLY A 283 -10.39 8.65 -23.65
C GLY A 283 -9.79 9.90 -24.31
N ASN A 284 -8.75 9.76 -25.14
CA ASN A 284 -8.00 10.91 -25.68
C ASN A 284 -8.86 11.80 -26.60
N GLY A 285 -9.57 11.19 -27.56
CA GLY A 285 -10.47 11.92 -28.43
C GLY A 285 -11.68 12.45 -27.67
N ALA A 286 -12.24 11.66 -26.76
CA ALA A 286 -13.38 12.04 -25.93
C ALA A 286 -13.07 13.28 -25.09
N VAL A 287 -11.91 13.31 -24.44
CA VAL A 287 -11.51 14.43 -23.60
C VAL A 287 -11.15 15.67 -24.42
N ARG A 288 -10.55 15.51 -25.60
CA ARG A 288 -10.29 16.63 -26.52
C ARG A 288 -11.59 17.27 -27.00
N ARG A 289 -12.61 16.47 -27.36
CA ARG A 289 -13.95 16.96 -27.70
C ARG A 289 -14.61 17.67 -26.53
N ALA A 290 -14.48 17.12 -25.32
CA ALA A 290 -14.97 17.75 -24.10
C ALA A 290 -14.30 19.12 -23.85
N ALA A 291 -12.98 19.20 -24.04
CA ALA A 291 -12.18 20.41 -23.83
C ALA A 291 -12.53 21.56 -24.79
N LEU A 292 -13.08 21.28 -25.99
CA LEU A 292 -13.50 22.32 -26.94
C LEU A 292 -14.55 23.28 -26.34
N ARG A 293 -15.37 22.81 -25.40
CA ARG A 293 -16.36 23.64 -24.69
C ARG A 293 -15.75 24.51 -23.58
N LYS A 294 -14.44 24.38 -23.33
CA LYS A 294 -13.69 25.05 -22.24
C LYS A 294 -14.41 24.92 -20.88
N PRO A 295 -14.68 23.68 -20.43
CA PRO A 295 -15.28 23.47 -19.11
C PRO A 295 -14.35 23.97 -18.00
N ASP A 296 -14.92 24.34 -16.86
CA ASP A 296 -14.16 24.72 -15.67
C ASP A 296 -13.59 23.48 -14.94
N LEU A 297 -14.15 22.30 -15.21
CA LEU A 297 -13.71 21.01 -14.67
C LEU A 297 -14.02 19.88 -15.66
N ILE A 298 -13.06 18.98 -15.84
CA ILE A 298 -13.30 17.69 -16.49
C ILE A 298 -13.28 16.59 -15.42
N VAL A 299 -14.31 15.74 -15.44
CA VAL A 299 -14.43 14.58 -14.56
C VAL A 299 -14.21 13.33 -15.40
N VAL A 300 -13.20 12.53 -15.07
CA VAL A 300 -12.90 11.28 -15.77
C VAL A 300 -13.32 10.11 -14.90
N CYS A 301 -14.30 9.31 -15.32
CA CYS A 301 -14.66 8.06 -14.65
C CYS A 301 -14.26 6.87 -15.52
N GLY A 302 -13.27 6.14 -15.03
CA GLY A 302 -12.70 4.98 -15.72
C GLY A 302 -11.63 4.28 -14.87
N GLY A 303 -10.98 3.30 -15.49
CA GLY A 303 -9.76 2.69 -14.95
C GLY A 303 -8.49 3.41 -15.42
N ASP A 304 -7.33 2.86 -15.06
CA ASP A 304 -6.02 3.46 -15.34
C ASP A 304 -5.80 3.81 -16.81
N GLY A 305 -6.16 2.91 -17.75
CA GLY A 305 -6.03 3.19 -19.18
C GLY A 305 -6.90 4.35 -19.68
N THR A 306 -8.15 4.46 -19.21
CA THR A 306 -9.03 5.59 -19.54
C THR A 306 -8.48 6.89 -18.94
N VAL A 307 -8.02 6.83 -17.68
CA VAL A 307 -7.44 7.99 -16.98
C VAL A 307 -6.19 8.48 -17.71
N MET A 308 -5.29 7.58 -18.12
CA MET A 308 -4.07 7.94 -18.84
C MET A 308 -4.38 8.48 -20.25
N ALA A 309 -5.30 7.85 -20.99
CA ALA A 309 -5.73 8.35 -22.30
C ALA A 309 -6.32 9.77 -22.20
N CYS A 310 -7.08 10.05 -21.14
CA CYS A 310 -7.58 11.40 -20.86
C CYS A 310 -6.47 12.35 -20.42
N ALA A 311 -5.53 11.91 -19.58
CA ALA A 311 -4.40 12.71 -19.13
C ALA A 311 -3.53 13.16 -20.31
N ASP A 312 -3.24 12.27 -21.26
CA ASP A 312 -2.50 12.61 -22.48
C ASP A 312 -3.25 13.63 -23.36
N GLY A 313 -4.57 13.47 -23.50
CA GLY A 313 -5.41 14.44 -24.22
C GLY A 313 -5.53 15.81 -23.53
N LEU A 314 -5.27 15.86 -22.22
CA LEU A 314 -5.39 17.06 -21.38
C LEU A 314 -4.06 17.70 -20.99
N ALA A 315 -2.93 17.07 -21.31
CA ALA A 315 -1.62 17.62 -21.07
C ALA A 315 -1.53 19.06 -21.61
N HIS A 316 -1.13 20.01 -20.77
CA HIS A 316 -1.01 21.44 -21.05
C HIS A 316 -2.32 22.15 -21.44
N SER A 317 -3.48 21.51 -21.24
CA SER A 317 -4.78 22.15 -21.53
C SER A 317 -5.15 23.27 -20.57
N GLY A 318 -4.56 23.28 -19.37
CA GLY A 318 -4.92 24.19 -18.28
C GLY A 318 -6.31 23.95 -17.70
N ILE A 319 -6.98 22.85 -18.04
CA ILE A 319 -8.31 22.50 -17.52
C ILE A 319 -8.15 21.59 -16.30
N PRO A 320 -8.65 21.98 -15.11
CA PRO A 320 -8.66 21.13 -13.93
C PRO A 320 -9.39 19.81 -14.17
N THR A 321 -8.83 18.71 -13.67
CA THR A 321 -9.34 17.36 -13.90
C THR A 321 -9.52 16.60 -12.60
N ALA A 322 -10.70 16.03 -12.38
CA ALA A 322 -11.00 15.13 -11.27
C ALA A 322 -11.12 13.69 -11.77
N VAL A 323 -10.55 12.73 -11.05
CA VAL A 323 -10.64 11.30 -11.40
C VAL A 323 -11.60 10.58 -10.46
N LEU A 324 -12.50 9.81 -11.05
CA LEU A 324 -13.39 8.89 -10.37
C LEU A 324 -12.85 7.47 -10.59
N PRO A 325 -12.42 6.77 -9.52
CA PRO A 325 -11.80 5.46 -9.61
C PRO A 325 -12.85 4.37 -9.92
N CYS A 326 -13.11 4.16 -11.21
CA CYS A 326 -14.15 3.25 -11.70
C CYS A 326 -13.56 1.92 -12.25
N GLY A 327 -12.22 1.75 -12.23
CA GLY A 327 -11.53 0.51 -12.65
C GLY A 327 -11.03 -0.37 -11.51
N THR A 328 -10.29 -1.44 -11.85
CA THR A 328 -9.76 -2.42 -10.88
C THR A 328 -8.49 -1.93 -10.16
N GLY A 329 -7.56 -1.34 -10.92
CA GLY A 329 -6.25 -0.87 -10.44
C GLY A 329 -6.32 0.51 -9.77
N ASN A 330 -6.74 1.53 -10.53
CA ASN A 330 -6.85 2.93 -10.14
C ASN A 330 -5.57 3.43 -9.43
N LEU A 331 -4.42 3.06 -9.97
CA LEU A 331 -3.09 3.29 -9.41
C LEU A 331 -2.84 4.78 -9.18
N LEU A 332 -3.05 5.61 -10.20
CA LEU A 332 -2.85 7.05 -10.11
C LEU A 332 -3.79 7.67 -9.06
N ALA A 333 -5.10 7.39 -9.14
CA ALA A 333 -6.08 7.93 -8.22
C ALA A 333 -5.78 7.58 -6.76
N ARG A 334 -5.38 6.32 -6.48
CA ARG A 334 -5.02 5.88 -5.13
C ARG A 334 -3.79 6.60 -4.59
N ASN A 335 -2.75 6.74 -5.41
CA ASN A 335 -1.53 7.46 -5.01
C ASN A 335 -1.80 8.95 -4.77
N LEU A 336 -2.71 9.55 -5.54
CA LEU A 336 -3.15 10.93 -5.38
C LEU A 336 -4.13 11.12 -4.21
N GLY A 337 -4.48 10.07 -3.46
CA GLY A 337 -5.30 10.15 -2.25
C GLY A 337 -6.81 10.19 -2.49
N TYR A 338 -7.28 9.88 -3.71
CA TYR A 338 -8.72 9.77 -3.97
C TYR A 338 -9.32 8.59 -3.18
N PRO A 339 -10.47 8.79 -2.51
CA PRO A 339 -11.29 7.70 -1.99
C PRO A 339 -11.59 6.63 -3.04
N VAL A 340 -11.69 5.37 -2.61
CA VAL A 340 -12.00 4.24 -3.54
C VAL A 340 -13.43 4.30 -4.08
N ASP A 341 -14.36 4.91 -3.33
CA ASP A 341 -15.73 5.13 -3.78
C ASP A 341 -15.81 6.30 -4.78
N PRO A 342 -16.35 6.13 -6.00
CA PRO A 342 -16.39 7.17 -7.02
C PRO A 342 -17.10 8.46 -6.59
N LEU A 343 -18.21 8.38 -5.85
CA LEU A 343 -18.92 9.60 -5.42
C LEU A 343 -18.18 10.31 -4.29
N ALA A 344 -17.60 9.56 -3.35
CA ALA A 344 -16.72 10.14 -2.34
C ALA A 344 -15.48 10.78 -2.99
N ALA A 345 -14.93 10.18 -4.06
CA ALA A 345 -13.83 10.74 -4.83
C ALA A 345 -14.22 12.06 -5.50
N LEU A 346 -15.39 12.12 -6.14
CA LEU A 346 -15.92 13.35 -6.73
C LEU A 346 -16.11 14.44 -5.68
N VAL A 347 -16.75 14.14 -4.55
CA VAL A 347 -16.95 15.11 -3.46
C VAL A 347 -15.61 15.61 -2.92
N ALA A 348 -14.68 14.69 -2.62
CA ALA A 348 -13.37 15.05 -2.11
C ALA A 348 -12.56 15.92 -3.08
N ALA A 349 -12.65 15.66 -4.39
CA ALA A 349 -12.06 16.52 -5.41
C ALA A 349 -12.71 17.91 -5.44
N LEU A 350 -14.05 17.97 -5.43
CA LEU A 350 -14.79 19.23 -5.48
C LEU A 350 -14.57 20.13 -4.26
N GLU A 351 -14.34 19.53 -3.09
CA GLU A 351 -13.97 20.22 -1.85
C GLU A 351 -12.45 20.48 -1.72
N GLY A 352 -11.67 19.91 -2.65
CA GLY A 352 -10.22 19.95 -2.66
C GLY A 352 -9.62 21.13 -3.43
N THR A 353 -8.33 21.03 -3.72
CA THR A 353 -7.53 22.07 -4.37
C THR A 353 -6.97 21.60 -5.71
N THR A 354 -6.73 22.54 -6.63
CA THR A 354 -6.11 22.24 -7.92
C THR A 354 -4.60 22.18 -7.75
N HIS A 355 -3.98 21.10 -8.23
CA HIS A 355 -2.53 20.90 -8.24
C HIS A 355 -2.07 20.60 -9.66
N ALA A 356 -0.95 21.19 -10.07
CA ALA A 356 -0.25 20.74 -11.25
C ALA A 356 0.54 19.48 -10.87
N ILE A 357 0.40 18.42 -11.67
CA ILE A 357 1.21 17.22 -11.56
C ILE A 357 2.01 17.01 -12.84
N ASP A 358 3.18 16.42 -12.66
CA ASP A 358 4.10 16.05 -13.71
C ASP A 358 3.56 14.84 -14.47
N LEU A 359 3.82 14.81 -15.78
CA LEU A 359 3.67 13.61 -16.60
C LEU A 359 5.05 13.16 -17.07
N GLY A 360 5.17 11.90 -17.46
CA GLY A 360 6.37 11.41 -18.15
C GLY A 360 6.13 11.34 -19.64
N THR A 361 7.14 11.72 -20.42
CA THR A 361 7.24 11.43 -21.85
C THR A 361 8.25 10.31 -22.06
N ALA A 362 7.99 9.46 -23.05
CA ALA A 362 8.79 8.30 -23.37
C ALA A 362 9.06 8.21 -24.88
N ASP A 363 10.33 8.02 -25.21
CA ASP A 363 10.84 7.82 -26.57
C ASP A 363 11.73 6.56 -26.63
N GLY A 364 11.74 5.87 -27.77
CA GLY A 364 12.57 4.68 -27.95
C GLY A 364 12.20 3.85 -29.16
N ASP A 365 12.64 2.60 -29.19
CA ASP A 365 12.32 1.72 -30.31
C ASP A 365 10.81 1.49 -30.37
N GLY A 366 10.16 1.87 -31.48
CA GLY A 366 8.71 1.72 -31.65
C GLY A 366 7.84 2.66 -30.82
N ILE A 367 8.42 3.65 -30.13
CA ILE A 367 7.70 4.59 -29.26
C ILE A 367 8.24 6.01 -29.52
N SER A 368 7.34 6.97 -29.74
CA SER A 368 7.72 8.37 -29.96
C SER A 368 6.73 9.27 -29.25
N GLY A 369 7.22 10.05 -28.28
CA GLY A 369 6.44 10.99 -27.48
C GLY A 369 5.25 10.39 -26.73
N ALA A 370 5.31 9.11 -26.34
CA ALA A 370 4.23 8.49 -25.56
C ALA A 370 4.24 9.03 -24.12
N ARG A 371 3.08 9.19 -23.50
CA ARG A 371 2.98 9.70 -22.12
C ARG A 371 2.61 8.62 -21.11
N PHE A 372 3.00 8.84 -19.87
CA PHE A 372 2.53 8.08 -18.70
C PHE A 372 2.38 9.02 -17.49
N ALA A 373 1.56 8.65 -16.51
CA ALA A 373 1.25 9.45 -15.33
C ALA A 373 1.68 8.80 -14.01
N ALA A 374 1.78 7.47 -13.95
CA ALA A 374 2.12 6.75 -12.73
C ALA A 374 3.52 6.15 -12.78
N MET A 375 3.77 5.22 -13.69
CA MET A 375 5.02 4.44 -13.74
C MET A 375 5.36 3.98 -15.15
N ALA A 376 6.66 3.79 -15.39
CA ALA A 376 7.20 3.22 -16.61
C ALA A 376 8.34 2.27 -16.25
N GLY A 377 8.59 1.25 -17.06
CA GLY A 377 9.59 0.24 -16.68
C GLY A 377 10.00 -0.69 -17.80
N ALA A 378 11.01 -1.49 -17.49
CA ALA A 378 11.48 -2.56 -18.35
C ALA A 378 11.89 -3.80 -17.53
N GLY A 379 11.79 -4.98 -18.15
CA GLY A 379 12.13 -6.26 -17.54
C GLY A 379 10.94 -6.99 -16.91
N PHE A 380 11.15 -7.55 -15.71
CA PHE A 380 10.20 -8.45 -15.02
C PHE A 380 8.75 -7.94 -14.98
N ASP A 381 8.51 -6.64 -14.78
CA ASP A 381 7.15 -6.06 -14.74
C ASP A 381 6.49 -6.06 -16.14
N ALA A 382 7.23 -5.62 -17.15
CA ALA A 382 6.75 -5.55 -18.53
C ALA A 382 6.49 -6.94 -19.15
N ALA A 383 7.29 -7.95 -18.78
CA ALA A 383 7.07 -9.34 -19.21
C ALA A 383 5.80 -9.94 -18.57
N VAL A 384 5.50 -9.58 -17.31
CA VAL A 384 4.28 -10.02 -16.61
C VAL A 384 3.03 -9.37 -17.22
N VAL A 385 3.13 -8.12 -17.67
CA VAL A 385 2.04 -7.43 -18.39
C VAL A 385 1.89 -7.94 -19.84
N GLY A 386 3.00 -8.22 -20.54
CA GLY A 386 2.99 -8.78 -21.90
C GLY A 386 2.38 -10.17 -22.01
N ASP A 387 2.53 -11.01 -20.97
CA ASP A 387 2.00 -12.40 -20.96
C ASP A 387 0.52 -12.48 -20.49
N ALA A 388 -0.08 -11.35 -20.11
CA ALA A 388 -1.48 -11.27 -19.69
C ALA A 388 -2.43 -11.16 -20.89
N SER A 389 -2.62 -12.26 -21.63
CA SER A 389 -3.59 -12.33 -22.73
C SER A 389 -5.02 -11.89 -22.34
N SER A 390 -5.70 -11.22 -23.26
CA SER A 390 -7.03 -10.60 -23.12
C SER A 390 -8.18 -11.56 -22.71
N ARG A 391 -7.99 -12.88 -22.78
CA ARG A 391 -8.95 -13.87 -22.25
C ARG A 391 -8.80 -14.15 -20.74
N MET A 392 -7.68 -13.76 -20.14
CA MET A 392 -7.41 -13.94 -18.70
C MET A 392 -7.93 -12.78 -17.84
N LYS A 393 -8.44 -11.71 -18.47
CA LYS A 393 -9.02 -10.53 -17.79
C LYS A 393 -10.43 -10.76 -17.21
N ALA A 394 -11.08 -11.90 -17.50
CA ALA A 394 -12.48 -12.14 -17.11
C ALA A 394 -12.70 -13.05 -15.87
N GLY A 395 -11.67 -13.56 -15.18
CA GLY A 395 -11.97 -14.46 -14.04
C GLY A 395 -10.86 -14.88 -13.07
N ILE A 396 -9.58 -14.56 -13.31
CA ILE A 396 -8.45 -15.07 -12.49
C ILE A 396 -7.53 -13.90 -12.07
N GLY A 397 -8.14 -12.78 -11.67
CA GLY A 397 -7.53 -11.45 -11.55
C GLY A 397 -6.48 -11.19 -10.44
N TRP A 398 -5.72 -12.18 -9.98
CA TRP A 398 -4.50 -11.93 -9.17
C TRP A 398 -3.57 -13.15 -9.09
N ALA A 399 -4.12 -14.36 -9.15
CA ALA A 399 -3.34 -15.60 -9.13
C ALA A 399 -2.47 -15.76 -10.38
N ALA A 400 -2.91 -15.22 -11.52
CA ALA A 400 -2.08 -15.12 -12.73
C ALA A 400 -0.86 -14.22 -12.53
N TYR A 401 -1.01 -13.10 -11.81
CA TYR A 401 0.06 -12.16 -11.50
C TYR A 401 1.09 -12.77 -10.52
N LEU A 402 0.63 -13.50 -9.50
CA LEU A 402 1.51 -14.21 -8.57
C LEU A 402 2.25 -15.40 -9.20
N VAL A 403 1.56 -16.18 -10.04
CA VAL A 403 2.15 -17.33 -10.75
C VAL A 403 3.12 -16.87 -11.84
N SER A 404 2.81 -15.77 -12.54
CA SER A 404 3.75 -15.13 -13.47
C SER A 404 4.96 -14.58 -12.73
N GLY A 405 4.74 -13.86 -11.63
CA GLY A 405 5.81 -13.33 -10.79
C GLY A 405 6.77 -14.41 -10.25
N VAL A 406 6.26 -15.58 -9.84
CA VAL A 406 7.10 -16.70 -9.35
C VAL A 406 7.87 -17.42 -10.47
N ARG A 407 7.29 -17.53 -11.68
CA ARG A 407 7.93 -18.20 -12.83
C ARG A 407 9.11 -17.40 -13.37
N HIS A 408 8.99 -16.07 -13.42
CA HIS A 408 10.02 -15.17 -13.94
C HIS A 408 11.14 -14.86 -12.92
N LEU A 409 11.05 -15.33 -11.67
CA LEU A 409 12.16 -15.25 -10.67
C LEU A 409 13.43 -16.00 -11.14
N ARG A 410 13.31 -16.89 -12.12
CA ARG A 410 14.41 -17.67 -12.70
C ARG A 410 14.99 -17.07 -13.98
N ASP A 411 14.39 -16.01 -14.51
CA ASP A 411 14.86 -15.42 -15.76
C ASP A 411 16.23 -14.75 -15.58
N PRO A 412 17.07 -14.77 -16.63
CA PRO A 412 18.35 -14.09 -16.58
C PRO A 412 18.14 -12.58 -16.39
N GLY A 413 18.93 -11.96 -15.51
CA GLY A 413 18.90 -10.51 -15.34
C GLY A 413 19.34 -9.79 -16.62
N MET A 414 18.78 -8.60 -16.86
CA MET A 414 19.18 -7.70 -17.91
C MET A 414 20.51 -7.00 -17.57
N ARG A 415 21.29 -6.72 -18.61
CA ARG A 415 22.40 -5.76 -18.57
C ARG A 415 21.93 -4.48 -19.24
N LEU A 416 22.01 -3.38 -18.50
CA LEU A 416 21.59 -2.06 -18.96
C LEU A 416 22.63 -1.00 -18.65
N THR A 417 22.71 0.00 -19.51
CA THR A 417 23.42 1.26 -19.27
C THR A 417 22.38 2.33 -18.99
N LEU A 418 22.54 3.02 -17.87
CA LEU A 418 21.69 4.13 -17.44
C LEU A 418 22.45 5.44 -17.57
N ARG A 419 21.80 6.48 -18.09
CA ARG A 419 22.26 7.86 -17.96
C ARG A 419 21.16 8.66 -17.30
N LEU A 420 21.49 9.29 -16.18
CA LEU A 420 20.57 10.07 -15.35
C LEU A 420 20.96 11.53 -15.49
N ASP A 421 20.06 12.34 -16.07
CA ASP A 421 20.32 13.73 -16.45
C ASP A 421 21.60 13.85 -17.29
N ASP A 422 22.46 14.83 -16.97
CA ASP A 422 23.78 15.02 -17.56
C ASP A 422 24.89 14.23 -16.82
N GLY A 423 24.49 13.24 -16.02
CA GLY A 423 25.41 12.38 -15.28
C GLY A 423 26.19 11.40 -16.17
N PRO A 424 27.18 10.69 -15.59
CA PRO A 424 27.93 9.67 -16.30
C PRO A 424 27.06 8.45 -16.62
N GLU A 425 27.47 7.69 -17.63
CA GLU A 425 26.86 6.39 -17.92
C GLU A 425 27.15 5.38 -16.81
N LEU A 426 26.11 4.70 -16.36
CA LEU A 426 26.12 3.72 -15.28
C LEU A 426 25.75 2.34 -15.82
N GLY A 427 26.77 1.49 -16.03
CA GLY A 427 26.55 0.08 -16.33
C GLY A 427 25.97 -0.66 -15.12
N ARG A 428 24.85 -1.36 -15.30
CA ARG A 428 24.13 -2.08 -14.24
C ARG A 428 23.63 -3.44 -14.70
N ARG A 429 23.38 -4.30 -13.70
CA ARG A 429 22.61 -5.54 -13.86
C ARG A 429 21.36 -5.40 -13.01
N ALA A 430 20.22 -5.72 -13.61
CA ALA A 430 18.94 -5.70 -12.91
C ALA A 430 18.04 -6.81 -13.47
N ARG A 431 17.03 -7.20 -12.71
CA ARG A 431 15.90 -8.00 -13.22
C ARG A 431 14.76 -7.10 -13.68
N MET A 432 14.70 -5.89 -13.13
CA MET A 432 13.69 -4.88 -13.41
C MET A 432 14.28 -3.49 -13.16
N VAL A 433 13.91 -2.55 -14.02
CA VAL A 433 14.03 -1.11 -13.78
C VAL A 433 12.64 -0.52 -13.82
N LEU A 434 12.31 0.29 -12.82
CA LEU A 434 11.05 1.00 -12.72
C LEU A 434 11.33 2.47 -12.45
N VAL A 435 10.65 3.33 -13.19
CA VAL A 435 10.64 4.79 -13.08
C VAL A 435 9.23 5.18 -12.65
N GLY A 436 9.09 5.82 -11.50
CA GLY A 436 7.80 6.17 -10.94
C GLY A 436 7.65 7.66 -10.68
N ASN A 437 6.49 8.19 -11.09
CA ASN A 437 5.94 9.48 -10.68
C ASN A 437 5.19 9.38 -9.34
N VAL A 438 4.74 8.16 -9.01
CA VAL A 438 3.99 7.86 -7.79
C VAL A 438 4.62 6.72 -7.01
N GLY A 439 4.40 6.70 -5.70
CA GLY A 439 5.23 5.89 -4.79
C GLY A 439 4.76 4.48 -4.50
N THR A 440 3.48 4.18 -4.69
CA THR A 440 2.88 2.90 -4.31
C THR A 440 2.39 2.12 -5.53
N LEU A 441 2.69 0.81 -5.55
CA LEU A 441 2.20 -0.13 -6.55
C LEU A 441 0.74 -0.55 -6.28
N GLN A 442 0.14 -1.23 -7.26
CA GLN A 442 -1.15 -1.90 -7.07
C GLN A 442 -1.07 -2.85 -5.86
N GLY A 443 -2.05 -2.75 -4.96
CA GLY A 443 -2.05 -3.49 -3.68
C GLY A 443 -1.47 -2.73 -2.48
N GLY A 444 -0.99 -1.49 -2.67
CA GLY A 444 -0.56 -0.60 -1.59
C GLY A 444 0.87 -0.85 -1.11
N VAL A 445 1.71 -1.44 -1.95
CA VAL A 445 3.13 -1.69 -1.65
C VAL A 445 3.94 -0.42 -1.94
N PRO A 446 4.60 0.21 -0.95
CA PRO A 446 5.35 1.45 -1.13
C PRO A 446 6.75 1.16 -1.71
N LEU A 447 6.82 0.92 -3.02
CA LEU A 447 8.09 0.60 -3.68
C LEU A 447 9.02 1.82 -3.78
N LEU A 448 8.45 2.99 -4.08
CA LEU A 448 9.13 4.27 -4.26
C LEU A 448 8.57 5.27 -3.23
N PRO A 449 8.84 5.10 -1.92
CA PRO A 449 8.16 5.85 -0.85
C PRO A 449 8.41 7.37 -0.88
N ASP A 450 9.48 7.79 -1.58
CA ASP A 450 9.90 9.18 -1.70
C ASP A 450 9.23 9.90 -2.89
N ALA A 451 8.64 9.16 -3.84
CA ALA A 451 8.11 9.71 -5.10
C ALA A 451 6.96 10.68 -4.88
N ARG A 452 7.04 11.82 -5.58
CA ARG A 452 6.03 12.87 -5.61
C ARG A 452 5.71 13.21 -7.06
N PRO A 453 4.43 13.39 -7.38
CA PRO A 453 4.04 13.68 -8.74
C PRO A 453 4.13 15.16 -9.11
N ASP A 454 4.77 16.00 -8.29
CA ASP A 454 4.77 17.47 -8.42
C ASP A 454 6.11 18.12 -8.07
N ASP A 455 7.21 17.35 -8.05
CA ASP A 455 8.55 17.84 -7.69
C ASP A 455 9.53 17.94 -8.86
N GLY A 456 9.07 17.63 -10.08
CA GLY A 456 9.81 17.79 -11.32
C GLY A 456 10.92 16.76 -11.51
N VAL A 457 10.90 15.63 -10.79
CA VAL A 457 11.84 14.51 -10.95
C VAL A 457 11.08 13.18 -10.90
N PHE A 458 11.66 12.12 -11.46
CA PHE A 458 11.18 10.75 -11.24
C PHE A 458 12.08 10.00 -10.28
N ASP A 459 11.48 9.10 -9.51
CA ASP A 459 12.18 8.10 -8.72
C ASP A 459 12.43 6.84 -9.55
N VAL A 460 13.66 6.36 -9.54
CA VAL A 460 14.08 5.16 -10.27
C VAL A 460 14.48 4.10 -9.27
N VAL A 461 14.01 2.86 -9.47
CA VAL A 461 14.47 1.69 -8.71
C VAL A 461 14.96 0.60 -9.64
N LEU A 462 16.15 0.08 -9.35
CA LEU A 462 16.68 -1.14 -9.93
C LEU A 462 16.53 -2.28 -8.93
N LEU A 463 15.93 -3.36 -9.39
CA LEU A 463 15.76 -4.58 -8.60
C LEU A 463 16.73 -5.65 -9.10
N ASN A 464 17.73 -6.01 -8.31
CA ASN A 464 18.74 -7.02 -8.63
C ASN A 464 19.01 -8.04 -7.49
N PRO A 465 17.99 -8.75 -6.98
CA PRO A 465 18.18 -9.73 -5.91
C PRO A 465 18.98 -10.95 -6.35
N ALA A 466 19.94 -11.36 -5.51
CA ALA A 466 20.72 -12.58 -5.67
C ALA A 466 20.06 -13.76 -4.91
N GLY A 467 19.50 -14.71 -5.66
CA GLY A 467 18.87 -15.92 -5.11
C GLY A 467 17.64 -15.66 -4.21
N PRO A 468 17.07 -16.71 -3.60
CA PRO A 468 15.84 -16.58 -2.79
C PRO A 468 15.97 -15.66 -1.58
N LEU A 469 17.15 -15.65 -0.94
CA LEU A 469 17.41 -14.78 0.21
C LEU A 469 17.47 -13.30 -0.19
N GLY A 470 18.04 -12.99 -1.36
CA GLY A 470 18.04 -11.62 -1.91
C GLY A 470 16.62 -11.10 -2.16
N TRP A 471 15.73 -11.96 -2.65
CA TRP A 471 14.31 -11.65 -2.82
C TRP A 471 13.60 -11.40 -1.49
N LEU A 472 13.82 -12.26 -0.50
CA LEU A 472 13.25 -12.08 0.84
C LEU A 472 13.72 -10.76 1.48
N ARG A 473 15.00 -10.41 1.33
CA ARG A 473 15.56 -9.16 1.83
C ARG A 473 15.00 -7.94 1.12
N ALA A 474 14.84 -7.98 -0.20
CA ALA A 474 14.19 -6.92 -0.96
C ALA A 474 12.74 -6.72 -0.49
N ALA A 475 11.97 -7.80 -0.37
CA ALA A 475 10.60 -7.75 0.13
C ALA A 475 10.53 -7.22 1.57
N ALA A 476 11.40 -7.71 2.46
CA ALA A 476 11.49 -7.21 3.83
C ALA A 476 11.82 -5.71 3.86
N HIS A 477 12.76 -5.25 3.04
CA HIS A 477 13.13 -3.83 2.97
C HIS A 477 11.96 -2.95 2.55
N VAL A 478 11.26 -3.32 1.45
CA VAL A 478 10.10 -2.58 0.95
C VAL A 478 8.96 -2.55 1.99
N LEU A 479 8.69 -3.68 2.66
CA LEU A 479 7.63 -3.77 3.68
C LEU A 479 7.98 -3.08 5.00
N SER A 480 9.26 -2.96 5.33
CA SER A 480 9.73 -2.36 6.59
C SER A 480 9.79 -0.84 6.54
N ARG A 481 9.79 -0.23 5.34
CA ARG A 481 9.83 1.23 5.24
C ARG A 481 8.50 1.83 5.68
N PRO A 482 8.49 2.70 6.71
CA PRO A 482 7.30 3.44 7.04
C PRO A 482 6.89 4.32 5.84
N HIS A 483 5.59 4.46 5.61
CA HIS A 483 4.99 5.26 4.52
C HIS A 483 5.38 6.76 4.52
N HIS A 484 6.27 7.21 5.42
CA HIS A 484 6.51 8.62 5.76
C HIS A 484 7.99 9.02 5.96
N ASP A 485 8.97 8.14 5.72
CA ASP A 485 10.36 8.61 5.65
C ASP A 485 10.53 9.36 4.32
N ARG A 486 10.30 10.67 4.35
CA ARG A 486 10.30 11.62 3.22
C ARG A 486 11.56 12.47 3.24
N THR A 487 12.74 11.87 3.35
CA THR A 487 13.99 12.63 3.20
C THR A 487 14.28 12.76 1.71
N PRO A 488 14.18 13.97 1.11
CA PRO A 488 14.47 14.16 -0.30
C PRO A 488 15.89 13.70 -0.60
N ARG A 489 16.07 12.80 -1.57
CA ARG A 489 17.40 12.48 -2.08
C ARG A 489 17.83 13.61 -3.02
N PRO A 490 19.08 14.07 -2.94
CA PRO A 490 19.59 15.02 -3.92
C PRO A 490 19.57 14.37 -5.32
N PRO A 491 19.22 15.12 -6.38
CA PRO A 491 19.27 14.65 -7.76
C PRO A 491 20.60 13.97 -8.08
N GLY A 492 20.56 12.80 -8.75
CA GLY A 492 21.75 12.01 -9.06
C GLY A 492 22.37 11.20 -7.90
N GLY A 493 21.83 11.30 -6.68
CA GLY A 493 22.30 10.54 -5.50
C GLY A 493 21.77 9.11 -5.44
N GLY A 494 22.54 8.14 -5.96
CA GLY A 494 22.19 6.72 -5.89
C GLY A 494 22.39 6.09 -4.51
N GLY A 495 21.44 5.28 -4.03
CA GLY A 495 21.55 4.52 -2.78
C GLY A 495 21.31 3.02 -2.96
N ARG A 496 22.22 2.17 -2.47
CA ARG A 496 22.06 0.71 -2.48
C ARG A 496 21.51 0.21 -1.14
N PHE A 497 20.53 -0.69 -1.20
CA PHE A 497 19.84 -1.23 -0.04
C PHE A 497 19.65 -2.74 -0.17
N ALA A 498 19.30 -3.38 0.96
CA ALA A 498 19.07 -4.83 1.02
C ALA A 498 20.24 -5.64 0.42
N ASP A 499 21.48 -5.30 0.82
CA ASP A 499 22.73 -5.87 0.30
C ASP A 499 22.89 -5.76 -1.23
N GLY A 500 22.39 -4.65 -1.81
CA GLY A 500 22.48 -4.38 -3.24
C GLY A 500 21.37 -5.02 -4.07
N ALA A 501 20.35 -5.62 -3.44
CA ALA A 501 19.17 -6.10 -4.13
C ALA A 501 18.29 -4.96 -4.68
N LEU A 502 18.38 -3.77 -4.08
CA LEU A 502 17.66 -2.57 -4.50
C LEU A 502 18.64 -1.41 -4.65
N GLU A 503 18.55 -0.67 -5.76
CA GLU A 503 19.28 0.59 -5.96
C GLU A 503 18.28 1.67 -6.36
N TYR A 504 18.24 2.79 -5.62
CA TYR A 504 17.32 3.90 -5.87
C TYR A 504 18.07 5.11 -6.39
N PHE A 505 17.46 5.85 -7.33
CA PHE A 505 17.94 7.11 -7.89
C PHE A 505 16.79 8.08 -8.09
N THR A 506 17.13 9.34 -8.39
CA THR A 506 16.18 10.38 -8.82
C THR A 506 16.78 11.16 -9.99
N ALA A 507 15.99 11.44 -11.02
CA ALA A 507 16.43 12.18 -12.21
C ALA A 507 15.24 12.80 -12.97
N ARG A 508 15.50 13.85 -13.77
CA ARG A 508 14.51 14.45 -14.69
C ARG A 508 14.47 13.72 -16.03
N ARG A 509 15.64 13.30 -16.50
CA ARG A 509 15.83 12.57 -17.75
C ARG A 509 16.55 11.26 -17.48
N ILE A 510 15.97 10.16 -17.93
CA ILE A 510 16.47 8.80 -17.72
C ILE A 510 16.63 8.16 -19.09
N GLU A 511 17.87 7.93 -19.50
CA GLU A 511 18.18 7.19 -20.72
C GLU A 511 18.62 5.77 -20.36
N MET A 512 17.95 4.80 -20.96
CA MET A 512 18.20 3.38 -20.74
C MET A 512 18.54 2.72 -22.07
N THR A 513 19.69 2.05 -22.10
CA THR A 513 20.10 1.20 -23.21
C THR A 513 20.30 -0.22 -22.70
N PHE A 514 19.60 -1.17 -23.29
CA PHE A 514 19.64 -2.58 -22.94
C PHE A 514 20.52 -3.36 -23.92
N GLU A 515 21.31 -4.32 -23.42
CA GLU A 515 22.18 -5.14 -24.28
C GLU A 515 21.39 -6.06 -25.25
N ARG A 516 20.15 -6.40 -24.89
CA ARG A 516 19.21 -7.17 -25.71
C ARG A 516 17.82 -6.57 -25.58
N PRO A 517 16.94 -6.74 -26.58
CA PRO A 517 15.55 -6.27 -26.48
C PRO A 517 14.91 -6.72 -25.17
N GLN A 518 14.36 -5.78 -24.41
CA GLN A 518 13.59 -6.02 -23.19
C GLN A 518 12.16 -5.61 -23.42
N GLU A 519 11.22 -6.34 -22.82
CA GLU A 519 9.85 -5.86 -22.68
C GLU A 519 9.84 -4.56 -21.89
N ARG A 520 9.00 -3.62 -22.32
CA ARG A 520 8.85 -2.28 -21.75
C ARG A 520 7.36 -1.98 -21.56
N GLU A 521 7.05 -1.16 -20.57
CA GLU A 521 5.68 -0.74 -20.27
C GLU A 521 5.60 0.73 -19.87
N LEU A 522 4.41 1.31 -20.08
CA LEU A 522 4.00 2.63 -19.64
C LEU A 522 2.63 2.50 -18.96
N ASP A 523 2.50 2.86 -17.69
CA ASP A 523 1.28 2.72 -16.87
C ASP A 523 0.61 1.35 -16.92
N GLY A 524 1.40 0.28 -17.08
CA GLY A 524 0.91 -1.08 -17.20
C GLY A 524 0.39 -1.46 -18.60
N GLU A 525 0.64 -0.64 -19.62
CA GLU A 525 0.41 -0.98 -21.03
C GLU A 525 1.74 -1.35 -21.72
N PRO A 526 1.84 -2.53 -22.35
CA PRO A 526 3.05 -2.93 -23.08
C PRO A 526 3.29 -2.03 -24.29
N VAL A 527 4.55 -1.61 -24.45
CA VAL A 527 4.99 -0.81 -25.60
C VAL A 527 5.96 -1.58 -26.52
N GLY A 528 5.96 -2.91 -26.35
CA GLY A 528 6.75 -3.87 -27.12
C GLY A 528 8.25 -3.89 -26.75
N PRO A 529 8.98 -4.90 -27.22
CA PRO A 529 10.37 -5.08 -26.88
C PRO A 529 11.28 -4.06 -27.58
N GLY A 530 12.31 -3.58 -26.88
CA GLY A 530 13.29 -2.65 -27.44
C GLY A 530 14.60 -2.63 -26.67
N VAL A 531 15.64 -2.09 -27.29
CA VAL A 531 16.96 -1.86 -26.70
C VAL A 531 17.13 -0.44 -26.16
N ARG A 532 16.24 0.49 -26.51
CA ARG A 532 16.27 1.88 -26.04
C ARG A 532 14.95 2.31 -25.40
N LEU A 533 15.06 3.00 -24.27
CA LEU A 533 13.96 3.73 -23.63
C LEU A 533 14.52 5.01 -22.99
N VAL A 534 14.01 6.16 -23.42
CA VAL A 534 14.31 7.48 -22.88
C VAL A 534 13.06 8.01 -22.23
N ILE A 535 13.15 8.39 -20.96
CA ILE A 535 12.05 8.96 -20.19
C ILE A 535 12.45 10.37 -19.76
N GLU A 536 11.54 11.32 -19.90
CA GLU A 536 11.73 12.70 -19.47
C GLU A 536 10.50 13.20 -18.72
N VAL A 537 10.72 13.97 -17.65
CA VAL A 537 9.65 14.66 -16.93
C VAL A 537 9.11 15.79 -17.79
N ASP A 538 7.78 15.89 -17.87
CA ASP A 538 7.01 17.02 -18.38
C ASP A 538 6.36 17.74 -17.18
N PRO A 539 7.04 18.72 -16.56
CA PRO A 539 6.65 19.25 -15.26
C PRO A 539 5.32 20.01 -15.30
N GLY A 540 4.44 19.75 -14.34
CA GLY A 540 3.16 20.43 -14.19
C GLY A 540 2.21 20.26 -15.38
N ALA A 541 2.41 19.24 -16.21
CA ALA A 541 1.68 19.05 -17.46
C ALA A 541 0.17 18.82 -17.28
N LEU A 542 -0.29 18.35 -16.11
CA LEU A 542 -1.71 18.06 -15.86
C LEU A 542 -2.23 18.77 -14.61
N LEU A 543 -3.31 19.54 -14.75
CA LEU A 543 -4.01 20.12 -13.60
C LEU A 543 -5.02 19.12 -13.04
N MET A 544 -4.82 18.71 -11.79
CA MET A 544 -5.64 17.74 -11.08
C MET A 544 -6.34 18.36 -9.89
N GLN A 545 -7.63 18.06 -9.72
CA GLN A 545 -8.41 18.49 -8.58
C GLN A 545 -8.30 17.45 -7.45
N LEU A 546 -7.42 17.69 -6.49
CA LEU A 546 -7.03 16.70 -5.49
C LEU A 546 -7.75 16.91 -4.15
N PRO A 547 -8.12 15.84 -3.43
CA PRO A 547 -8.62 15.94 -2.06
C PRO A 547 -7.72 16.79 -1.14
N ALA A 548 -8.31 17.50 -0.19
CA ALA A 548 -7.55 18.29 0.80
C ALA A 548 -6.56 17.44 1.65
N THR A 549 -6.79 16.13 1.73
CA THR A 549 -5.92 15.17 2.44
C THR A 549 -4.81 14.58 1.56
N SER A 550 -4.69 15.00 0.30
CA SER A 550 -3.72 14.44 -0.64
C SER A 550 -2.27 14.73 -0.22
N PRO A 551 -1.32 13.83 -0.51
CA PRO A 551 0.08 14.01 -0.14
C PRO A 551 0.69 15.32 -0.69
N THR A 552 0.28 15.70 -1.90
CA THR A 552 0.66 16.92 -2.63
C THR A 552 0.01 18.19 -2.06
N ALA A 553 -1.19 18.09 -1.48
CA ALA A 553 -1.91 19.22 -0.88
C ALA A 553 -1.19 19.85 0.34
N SER A 554 -0.29 19.09 0.99
CA SER A 554 0.44 19.56 2.16
C SER A 554 1.63 20.49 1.87
N SER A 555 1.95 20.77 0.59
CA SER A 555 3.14 21.55 0.19
C SER A 555 2.86 22.96 -0.32
N SER A 556 1.61 23.35 -0.59
CA SER A 556 1.29 24.67 -1.15
C SER A 556 0.98 25.70 -0.06
N ALA A 557 2.02 26.15 0.66
CA ALA A 557 1.97 27.50 1.23
C ALA A 557 2.25 28.49 0.07
N PRO A 558 1.43 29.54 -0.14
CA PRO A 558 1.70 30.50 -1.19
C PRO A 558 3.03 31.20 -0.91
N ALA A 559 3.92 31.19 -1.90
CA ALA A 559 5.11 32.02 -1.91
C ALA A 559 4.70 33.48 -1.64
N GLY A 560 5.37 34.10 -0.67
CA GLY A 560 5.07 35.46 -0.24
C GLY A 560 5.00 36.40 -1.43
N THR A 561 3.91 37.15 -1.52
CA THR A 561 3.80 38.33 -2.35
C THR A 561 4.93 39.29 -2.00
N GLU A 562 5.90 39.44 -2.90
CA GLU A 562 6.78 40.61 -2.92
C GLU A 562 5.90 41.84 -3.15
N GLU A 563 5.79 42.69 -2.13
CA GLU A 563 5.24 44.04 -2.29
C GLU A 563 6.15 44.87 -3.21
N PRO A 564 5.60 45.63 -4.17
CA PRO A 564 6.39 46.52 -5.00
C PRO A 564 6.87 47.71 -4.15
N ALA A 565 8.18 47.96 -4.19
CA ALA A 565 8.82 49.09 -3.54
C ALA A 565 8.21 50.42 -4.04
N ALA A 566 7.48 51.11 -3.15
CA ALA A 566 7.04 52.47 -3.36
C ALA A 566 8.18 53.44 -3.08
N LEU A 567 8.72 54.02 -4.16
CA LEU A 567 9.46 55.27 -4.15
C LEU A 567 8.57 56.40 -3.63
N THR A 568 8.86 56.92 -2.44
CA THR A 568 8.63 58.34 -2.11
C THR A 568 9.79 58.83 -1.27
N GLY A 569 10.44 59.88 -1.74
CA GLY A 569 11.51 60.55 -1.02
C GLY A 569 11.01 61.78 -0.26
N VAL A 570 11.97 62.34 0.47
CA VAL A 570 12.24 63.77 0.68
C VAL A 570 11.75 64.42 2.00
N HIS A 571 12.75 65.00 2.70
CA HIS A 571 12.76 66.07 3.74
C HIS A 571 12.19 65.73 5.14
N ASP A 572 12.77 66.08 6.30
CA ASP A 572 13.85 66.95 6.81
C ASP A 572 14.33 66.33 8.16
N GLY A 573 15.55 66.45 8.70
CA GLY A 573 16.30 67.65 9.08
C GLY A 573 16.73 67.54 10.57
N TYR A 574 17.92 68.05 10.91
CA TYR A 574 18.59 68.09 12.24
C TYR A 574 19.23 66.77 12.72
N GLY A 575 20.55 66.62 12.95
CA GLY A 575 21.59 67.60 13.26
C GLY A 575 21.96 67.52 14.74
N ASN A 576 22.96 66.72 15.11
CA ASN A 576 24.03 67.20 16.00
C ASN A 576 25.22 66.24 16.10
N ALA A 577 26.39 66.86 16.07
CA ALA A 577 27.71 66.26 16.15
C ALA A 577 28.22 66.10 17.58
N ARG A 578 29.34 65.36 17.68
CA ARG A 578 30.43 65.34 18.70
C ARG A 578 30.54 63.97 19.38
N SER A 579 31.69 63.44 19.76
CA SER A 579 33.12 63.60 19.43
C SER A 579 33.85 62.60 20.34
N ALA A 580 35.09 62.22 19.98
CA ALA A 580 36.16 61.72 20.86
C ALA A 580 36.25 60.19 21.17
N ASP A 581 37.12 59.55 20.39
CA ASP A 581 38.23 58.62 20.77
C ASP A 581 39.06 59.17 21.99
N PRO A 582 40.05 58.50 22.66
CA PRO A 582 40.65 57.17 22.46
C PRO A 582 41.04 56.29 23.68
N ARG A 583 41.43 55.03 23.36
CA ARG A 583 42.54 54.20 23.91
C ARG A 583 42.71 53.99 25.44
N HIS A 584 42.75 52.73 25.90
CA HIS A 584 44.00 52.00 26.22
C HIS A 584 43.79 50.60 26.88
N HIS A 585 44.61 49.64 26.43
CA HIS A 585 45.26 48.51 27.13
C HIS A 585 44.54 47.57 28.12
N GLY A 586 44.79 46.26 27.91
CA GLY A 586 44.72 45.25 28.98
C GLY A 586 44.77 43.82 28.47
N ARG A 587 45.97 43.28 28.27
CA ARG A 587 46.28 41.90 27.84
C ARG A 587 46.36 40.97 29.07
N ARG A 588 46.07 39.67 28.85
CA ARG A 588 46.50 38.47 29.65
C ARG A 588 45.71 38.22 30.96
N THR A 589 45.40 37.00 31.42
CA THR A 589 45.94 35.64 31.16
C THR A 589 45.02 34.57 31.80
N LEU A 590 44.87 33.42 31.12
CA LEU A 590 44.95 32.02 31.58
C LEU A 590 44.34 31.53 32.91
N GLY A 591 43.64 30.39 32.83
CA GLY A 591 43.39 29.50 33.97
C GLY A 591 42.58 28.24 33.64
N ARG A 592 43.21 27.29 32.92
CA ARG A 592 42.94 25.84 32.76
C ARG A 592 41.56 25.31 32.37
#